data_AF-A0A845B077-F1
#
_entry.id   AF-A0A845B077-F1
#
_cell.length_a   1.000
_cell.length_b   1.000
_cell.length_c   1.000
_cell.angle_alpha   90.00
_cell.angle_beta   90.00
_cell.angle_gamma   90.00
#
_symmetry.space_group_name_H-M   'P 1'
#
loop_
_entity.id
_entity.type
_entity.pdbx_description
1 polymer ?
#
loop_
_entity_poly.entity_id
_entity_poly.type
_entity_poly.pdbx_seq_one_letter_code
_entity_poly.pdbx_strand_id
1 'polypeptide(L)'
;MKQNFLLKILAAASIGLGAACLAPVAAAQEALSFEGTAFVEKTVIEDGAEKTVQLPTDTVVPGDLIVFNTAYRNSGAEPVEDFVVTNPIPAAVALSDASAAVLNVSVDGGKTFGTLSSLKVAVEPEGDRPAVAADVTHICWTLDVVAPGDSGTLTYKAFVR
;
A
#
# COMPACT_ATOMS: atom_id res chain seq x y z
N MET A 1 -25.53 43.50 -47.00
CA MET A 1 -25.30 44.90 -47.40
C MET A 1 -25.15 45.71 -46.11
N LYS A 2 -23.92 45.86 -45.61
CA LYS A 2 -23.13 47.11 -45.66
C LYS A 2 -23.91 48.36 -45.24
N GLN A 3 -23.71 48.83 -44.02
CA GLN A 3 -23.44 50.26 -43.77
C GLN A 3 -22.78 50.51 -42.41
N ASN A 4 -21.54 51.01 -42.48
CA ASN A 4 -20.86 51.73 -41.39
C ASN A 4 -21.29 53.20 -41.45
N PHE A 5 -21.48 53.85 -40.30
CA PHE A 5 -21.26 55.29 -40.15
C PHE A 5 -20.87 55.70 -38.71
N LEU A 6 -19.55 55.89 -38.52
CA LEU A 6 -18.82 57.01 -37.88
C LEU A 6 -19.35 57.72 -36.61
N LEU A 7 -18.50 57.62 -35.58
CA LEU A 7 -17.85 58.68 -34.77
C LEU A 7 -18.63 59.40 -33.64
N LYS A 8 -18.13 59.27 -32.40
CA LYS A 8 -17.65 60.39 -31.55
C LYS A 8 -16.83 59.88 -30.34
N ILE A 9 -15.67 60.51 -30.18
CA ILE A 9 -14.61 60.33 -29.17
C ILE A 9 -15.05 60.98 -27.83
N LEU A 10 -14.74 60.38 -26.67
CA LEU A 10 -14.07 61.07 -25.53
C LEU A 10 -13.78 60.13 -24.35
N ALA A 11 -12.71 60.48 -23.62
CA ALA A 11 -12.32 60.12 -22.26
C ALA A 11 -11.51 58.83 -22.06
N ALA A 12 -10.21 59.06 -21.87
CA ALA A 12 -9.22 58.13 -21.38
C ALA A 12 -9.55 57.68 -19.94
N ALA A 13 -9.43 56.37 -19.71
CA ALA A 13 -9.12 55.80 -18.41
C ALA A 13 -8.13 54.66 -18.65
N SER A 14 -6.87 54.90 -18.29
CA SER A 14 -5.81 53.90 -18.30
C SER A 14 -6.14 52.79 -17.29
N ILE A 15 -6.75 51.72 -17.76
CA ILE A 15 -6.90 50.48 -16.99
C ILE A 15 -5.56 49.74 -17.10
N GLY A 16 -4.77 49.81 -16.03
CA GLY A 16 -3.57 48.98 -15.88
C GLY A 16 -3.97 47.51 -15.91
N LEU A 17 -3.48 46.79 -16.91
CA LEU A 17 -3.64 45.35 -17.05
C LEU A 17 -2.75 44.64 -16.01
N GLY A 18 -3.26 44.46 -14.80
CA GLY A 18 -2.65 43.58 -13.81
C GLY A 18 -2.82 42.14 -14.23
N ALA A 19 -1.80 41.57 -14.89
CA ALA A 19 -1.73 40.15 -15.16
C ALA A 19 -1.56 39.41 -13.82
N ALA A 20 -2.67 38.92 -13.26
CA ALA A 20 -2.63 37.97 -12.17
C ALA A 20 -2.05 36.66 -12.72
N CYS A 21 -0.77 36.39 -12.46
CA CYS A 21 -0.19 35.08 -12.64
C CYS A 21 -0.92 34.11 -11.71
N LEU A 22 -1.87 33.37 -12.25
CA LEU A 22 -2.34 32.12 -11.65
C LEU A 22 -1.17 31.14 -11.78
N ALA A 23 -0.33 31.07 -10.74
CA ALA A 23 0.63 30.00 -10.64
C ALA A 23 -0.16 28.68 -10.58
N PRO A 24 0.13 27.69 -11.44
CA PRO A 24 -0.47 26.38 -11.27
C PRO A 24 -0.02 25.86 -9.90
N VAL A 25 -0.99 25.63 -9.01
CA VAL A 25 -0.76 24.82 -7.82
C VAL A 25 -0.42 23.43 -8.35
N ALA A 26 0.86 23.08 -8.37
CA ALA A 26 1.29 21.73 -8.68
C ALA A 26 0.61 20.82 -7.66
N ALA A 27 -0.31 19.97 -8.14
CA ALA A 27 -0.83 18.90 -7.32
C ALA A 27 0.37 18.09 -6.85
N ALA A 28 0.53 17.92 -5.54
CA ALA A 28 1.53 17.02 -4.99
C ALA A 28 1.18 15.62 -5.52
N GLN A 29 1.88 15.18 -6.55
CA GLN A 29 1.78 13.82 -7.03
C GLN A 29 2.34 12.94 -5.92
N GLU A 30 1.53 12.02 -5.38
CA GLU A 30 2.05 10.98 -4.49
C GLU A 30 3.19 10.29 -5.24
N ALA A 31 4.42 10.48 -4.77
CA ALA A 31 5.61 10.00 -5.45
C ALA A 31 5.61 8.47 -5.55
N LEU A 32 5.01 7.80 -4.56
CA LEU A 32 4.87 6.35 -4.52
C LEU A 32 3.50 5.88 -4.99
N SER A 33 3.49 4.92 -5.91
CA SER A 33 2.31 4.16 -6.30
C SER A 33 2.37 2.74 -5.76
N PHE A 34 1.23 2.18 -5.38
CA PHE A 34 1.11 0.81 -4.86
C PHE A 34 0.07 0.00 -5.63
N GLU A 35 0.36 -1.28 -5.85
CA GLU A 35 -0.57 -2.24 -6.47
C GLU A 35 -0.56 -3.56 -5.70
N GLY A 36 -1.75 -4.02 -5.31
CA GLY A 36 -1.94 -5.25 -4.57
C GLY A 36 -2.33 -6.43 -5.47
N THR A 37 -1.66 -7.56 -5.32
CA THR A 37 -2.07 -8.83 -5.96
C THR A 37 -2.04 -9.97 -4.95
N ALA A 38 -2.80 -11.03 -5.22
CA ALA A 38 -2.85 -12.21 -4.37
C ALA A 38 -2.94 -13.49 -5.22
N PHE A 39 -2.30 -14.55 -4.74
CA PHE A 39 -2.29 -15.87 -5.39
C PHE A 39 -2.43 -16.98 -4.37
N VAL A 40 -3.06 -18.09 -4.74
CA VAL A 40 -3.02 -19.32 -3.95
C VAL A 40 -1.74 -20.06 -4.29
N GLU A 41 -0.91 -20.37 -3.29
CA GLU A 41 0.28 -21.20 -3.42
C GLU A 41 -0.05 -22.65 -3.06
N LYS A 42 0.27 -23.59 -3.94
CA LYS A 42 0.11 -25.03 -3.70
C LYS A 42 1.39 -25.77 -4.02
N THR A 43 1.69 -26.80 -3.22
CA THR A 43 2.69 -27.81 -3.57
C THR A 43 1.98 -28.94 -4.30
N VAL A 44 2.41 -29.22 -5.51
CA VAL A 44 1.93 -30.32 -6.36
C VAL A 44 3.07 -31.28 -6.64
N ILE A 45 2.75 -32.54 -6.93
CA ILE A 45 3.74 -33.50 -7.44
C ILE A 45 3.63 -33.49 -8.96
N GLU A 46 4.69 -33.08 -9.64
CA GLU A 46 4.82 -33.09 -11.09
C GLU A 46 6.07 -33.92 -11.44
N ASP A 47 5.92 -34.92 -12.30
CA ASP A 47 7.01 -35.85 -12.68
C ASP A 47 7.75 -36.52 -11.50
N GLY A 48 7.01 -36.77 -10.40
CA GLY A 48 7.57 -37.40 -9.20
C GLY A 48 8.38 -36.44 -8.31
N ALA A 49 8.44 -35.16 -8.64
CA ALA A 49 9.06 -34.12 -7.83
C ALA A 49 8.00 -33.15 -7.28
N GLU A 50 8.23 -32.68 -6.05
CA GLU A 50 7.42 -31.59 -5.50
C GLU A 50 7.74 -30.28 -6.23
N LYS A 51 6.69 -29.55 -6.58
CA LYS A 51 6.76 -28.24 -7.22
C LYS A 51 5.74 -27.30 -6.62
N THR A 52 6.18 -26.09 -6.34
CA THR A 52 5.30 -25.01 -5.91
C THR A 52 4.72 -24.30 -7.13
N VAL A 53 3.40 -24.14 -7.15
CA VAL A 53 2.67 -23.41 -8.19
C VAL A 53 1.83 -22.30 -7.56
N GLN A 54 1.65 -21.21 -8.31
CA GLN A 54 0.77 -20.09 -7.94
C GLN A 54 -0.45 -20.08 -8.85
N LEU A 55 -1.62 -19.99 -8.24
CA LEU A 55 -2.92 -20.03 -8.92
C LEU A 55 -3.70 -18.73 -8.61
N PRO A 56 -4.58 -18.26 -9.52
CA PRO A 56 -5.50 -17.18 -9.22
C PRO A 56 -6.38 -17.48 -8.00
N THR A 57 -6.83 -16.44 -7.30
CA THR A 57 -7.70 -16.56 -6.11
C THR A 57 -9.19 -16.72 -6.44
N ASP A 58 -9.52 -17.28 -7.61
CA ASP A 58 -10.92 -17.42 -8.06
C ASP A 58 -11.69 -18.45 -7.23
N THR A 59 -10.99 -19.44 -6.67
CA THR A 59 -11.54 -20.41 -5.72
C THR A 59 -10.55 -20.60 -4.60
N VAL A 60 -10.91 -20.08 -3.43
CA VAL A 60 -10.10 -20.13 -2.21
C VAL A 60 -10.90 -20.90 -1.16
N VAL A 61 -10.27 -21.88 -0.52
CA VAL A 61 -10.89 -22.70 0.54
C VAL A 61 -10.14 -22.59 1.86
N PRO A 62 -10.77 -22.89 3.02
CA PRO A 62 -10.09 -22.93 4.30
C PRO A 62 -8.81 -23.77 4.27
N GLY A 63 -7.73 -23.23 4.83
CA GLY A 63 -6.41 -23.86 4.83
C GLY A 63 -5.53 -23.59 3.60
N ASP A 64 -6.06 -23.00 2.51
CA ASP A 64 -5.21 -22.57 1.39
C ASP A 64 -4.17 -21.53 1.87
N LEU A 65 -2.95 -21.63 1.34
CA LEU A 65 -1.90 -20.64 1.57
C LEU A 65 -2.00 -19.55 0.50
N ILE A 66 -2.27 -18.32 0.93
CA ILE A 66 -2.34 -17.15 0.05
C ILE A 66 -1.03 -16.38 0.15
N VAL A 67 -0.47 -16.02 -1.00
CA VAL A 67 0.67 -15.11 -1.15
C VAL A 67 0.12 -13.76 -1.55
N PHE A 68 0.28 -12.78 -0.69
CA PHE A 68 -0.09 -11.39 -0.94
C PHE A 68 1.14 -10.60 -1.33
N ASN A 69 1.02 -9.82 -2.40
CA ASN A 69 2.08 -8.95 -2.91
C ASN A 69 1.60 -7.50 -2.92
N THR A 70 2.48 -6.60 -2.54
CA THR A 70 2.31 -5.15 -2.69
C THR A 70 3.47 -4.63 -3.52
N ALA A 71 3.24 -4.43 -4.80
CA ALA A 71 4.20 -3.79 -5.69
C ALA A 71 4.23 -2.29 -5.39
N TYR A 72 5.42 -1.70 -5.36
CA TYR A 72 5.60 -0.27 -5.18
C TYR A 72 6.51 0.31 -6.27
N ARG A 73 6.32 1.59 -6.59
CA ARG A 73 7.19 2.34 -7.50
C ARG A 73 7.25 3.80 -7.09
N ASN A 74 8.46 4.38 -7.05
CA ASN A 74 8.64 5.83 -6.98
C ASN A 74 8.62 6.42 -8.39
N SER A 75 7.55 7.12 -8.74
CA SER A 75 7.39 7.85 -10.01
C SER A 75 7.65 9.35 -9.87
N GLY A 76 8.10 9.79 -8.69
CA GLY A 76 8.53 11.17 -8.43
C GLY A 76 9.95 11.45 -8.92
N ALA A 77 10.37 12.70 -8.77
CA ALA A 77 11.70 13.17 -9.15
C ALA A 77 12.73 13.13 -7.99
N GLU A 78 12.28 12.87 -6.77
CA GLU A 78 13.09 12.88 -5.55
C GLU A 78 13.06 11.50 -4.85
N PRO A 79 14.11 11.12 -4.09
CA PRO A 79 14.08 9.92 -3.27
C PRO A 79 13.03 10.03 -2.15
N VAL A 80 12.44 8.89 -1.79
CA VAL A 80 11.58 8.77 -0.61
C VAL A 80 12.34 7.99 0.45
N GLU A 81 12.57 8.57 1.62
CA GLU A 81 13.36 7.99 2.70
C GLU A 81 12.44 7.55 3.87
N ASP A 82 12.91 6.56 4.64
CA ASP A 82 12.29 6.03 5.87
C ASP A 82 10.78 5.73 5.72
N PHE A 83 10.39 5.20 4.56
CA PHE A 83 8.99 5.03 4.22
C PHE A 83 8.40 3.79 4.86
N VAL A 84 7.26 3.94 5.54
CA VAL A 84 6.57 2.85 6.23
C VAL A 84 5.36 2.38 5.42
N VAL A 85 5.35 1.10 5.06
CA VAL A 85 4.20 0.45 4.42
C VAL A 85 3.48 -0.38 5.46
N THR A 86 2.25 -0.01 5.79
CA THR A 86 1.38 -0.76 6.70
C THR A 86 0.23 -1.39 5.93
N ASN A 87 0.09 -2.71 6.01
CA ASN A 87 -1.00 -3.45 5.38
C ASN A 87 -1.87 -4.14 6.42
N PRO A 88 -3.20 -3.90 6.43
CA PRO A 88 -4.12 -4.71 7.22
C PRO A 88 -4.17 -6.14 6.68
N ILE A 89 -4.26 -7.11 7.58
CA ILE A 89 -4.51 -8.50 7.22
C ILE A 89 -6.03 -8.69 7.06
N PRO A 90 -6.52 -9.20 5.92
CA PRO A 90 -7.94 -9.49 5.75
C PRO A 90 -8.48 -10.44 6.83
N ALA A 91 -9.67 -10.17 7.36
CA ALA A 91 -10.28 -10.99 8.41
C ALA A 91 -10.52 -12.46 8.01
N ALA A 92 -10.51 -12.78 6.72
CA ALA A 92 -10.63 -14.14 6.21
C ALA A 92 -9.34 -14.97 6.28
N VAL A 93 -8.18 -14.35 6.57
CA VAL A 93 -6.87 -15.04 6.57
C VAL A 93 -6.06 -14.75 7.83
N ALA A 94 -5.33 -15.74 8.32
CA ALA A 94 -4.38 -15.62 9.43
C ALA A 94 -2.95 -15.58 8.88
N LEU A 95 -2.09 -14.71 9.42
CA LEU A 95 -0.69 -14.64 9.00
C LEU A 95 -0.01 -16.01 9.18
N SER A 96 0.82 -16.42 8.22
CA SER A 96 1.65 -17.61 8.40
C SER A 96 2.75 -17.36 9.43
N ASP A 97 3.13 -18.39 10.20
CA ASP A 97 4.22 -18.29 11.17
C ASP A 97 5.54 -17.86 10.50
N ALA A 98 5.80 -18.35 9.29
CA ALA A 98 6.98 -17.97 8.51
C ALA A 98 7.02 -16.48 8.20
N SER A 99 5.88 -15.86 7.86
CA SER A 99 5.81 -14.41 7.64
C SER A 99 5.89 -13.65 8.97
N ALA A 100 5.20 -14.12 10.01
CA ALA A 100 5.23 -13.50 11.33
C ALA A 100 6.63 -13.49 11.97
N ALA A 101 7.49 -14.46 11.62
CA ALA A 101 8.85 -14.56 12.12
C ALA A 101 9.81 -13.49 11.57
N VAL A 102 9.50 -12.88 10.42
CA VAL A 102 10.40 -11.96 9.73
C VAL A 102 9.85 -10.54 9.57
N LEU A 103 8.57 -10.34 9.89
CA LEU A 103 7.89 -9.04 9.75
C LEU A 103 7.70 -8.36 11.10
N ASN A 104 7.67 -7.03 11.08
CA ASN A 104 7.04 -6.26 12.15
C ASN A 104 5.52 -6.36 11.98
N VAL A 105 4.84 -6.65 13.07
CA VAL A 105 3.40 -6.93 13.07
C VAL A 105 2.71 -6.16 14.19
N SER A 106 1.39 -6.03 14.07
CA SER A 106 0.52 -5.43 15.07
C SER A 106 -0.62 -6.37 15.43
N VAL A 107 -0.94 -6.45 16.72
CA VAL A 107 -2.09 -7.22 17.26
C VAL A 107 -3.21 -6.32 17.81
N ASP A 108 -3.08 -5.01 17.64
CA ASP A 108 -3.96 -3.99 18.25
C ASP A 108 -4.60 -3.03 17.25
N GLY A 109 -4.72 -3.47 15.99
CA GLY A 109 -5.31 -2.68 14.91
C GLY A 109 -4.36 -1.66 14.31
N GLY A 110 -3.05 -1.94 14.32
CA GLY A 110 -2.03 -1.08 13.70
C GLY A 110 -1.60 0.09 14.58
N LYS A 111 -1.84 0.04 15.90
CA LYS A 111 -1.45 1.12 16.82
C LYS A 111 -0.01 0.95 17.27
N THR A 112 0.40 -0.28 17.54
CA THR A 112 1.77 -0.63 17.91
C THR A 112 2.30 -1.72 16.99
N PHE A 113 3.60 -1.66 16.70
CA PHE A 113 4.29 -2.61 15.85
C PHE A 113 5.56 -3.15 16.53
N GLY A 114 5.85 -4.42 16.29
CA GLY A 114 7.08 -5.05 16.71
C GLY A 114 7.17 -6.51 16.25
N THR A 115 8.21 -7.21 16.69
CA THR A 115 8.32 -8.66 16.46
C THR A 115 7.20 -9.39 17.19
N LEU A 116 6.60 -10.42 16.56
CA LEU A 116 5.47 -11.15 17.18
C LEU A 116 5.80 -11.65 18.60
N SER A 117 7.02 -12.14 18.82
CA SER A 117 7.49 -12.64 20.12
C SER A 117 7.50 -11.60 21.25
N SER A 118 7.49 -10.31 20.91
CA SER A 118 7.43 -9.21 21.88
C SER A 118 6.01 -8.75 22.22
N LEU A 119 5.01 -9.25 21.49
CA LEU A 119 3.63 -8.77 21.60
C LEU A 119 2.78 -9.66 22.50
N LYS A 120 1.75 -9.05 23.08
CA LYS A 120 0.75 -9.71 23.91
C LYS A 120 -0.65 -9.27 23.49
N VAL A 121 -1.62 -10.12 23.74
CA VAL A 121 -3.04 -9.85 23.52
C VAL A 121 -3.75 -9.87 24.86
N ALA A 122 -4.50 -8.82 25.15
CA ALA A 122 -5.38 -8.76 26.31
C ALA A 122 -6.58 -9.67 26.07
N VAL A 123 -6.80 -10.63 26.96
CA VAL A 123 -7.97 -11.50 26.98
C VAL A 123 -8.73 -11.21 28.26
N GLU A 124 -9.82 -10.47 28.17
CA GLU A 124 -10.64 -10.18 29.35
C GLU A 124 -11.55 -11.37 29.68
N PRO A 125 -11.65 -11.80 30.95
CA PRO A 125 -11.01 -11.29 32.17
C PRO A 125 -9.68 -12.00 32.55
N GLU A 126 -9.16 -12.85 31.66
CA GLU A 126 -8.05 -13.78 31.87
C GLU A 126 -6.67 -13.10 31.95
N GLY A 127 -6.58 -11.82 31.55
CA GLY A 127 -5.35 -11.03 31.49
C GLY A 127 -4.63 -11.18 30.15
N ASP A 128 -3.36 -10.77 30.11
CA ASP A 128 -2.56 -10.81 28.88
C ASP A 128 -1.96 -12.19 28.62
N ARG A 129 -2.06 -12.66 27.38
CA ARG A 129 -1.29 -13.82 26.89
C ARG A 129 -0.32 -13.42 25.79
N PRO A 130 0.75 -14.21 25.54
CA PRO A 130 1.58 -14.04 24.36
C PRO A 130 0.75 -14.05 23.07
N ALA A 131 1.10 -13.17 22.14
CA ALA A 131 0.48 -13.14 20.82
C ALA A 131 0.92 -14.34 19.98
N VAL A 132 0.01 -14.82 19.13
CA VAL A 132 0.29 -15.81 18.09
C VAL A 132 -0.02 -15.22 16.72
N ALA A 133 0.43 -15.86 15.63
CA ALA A 133 0.25 -15.32 14.28
C ALA A 133 -1.24 -15.08 13.91
N ALA A 134 -2.15 -15.86 14.49
CA ALA A 134 -3.59 -15.70 14.30
C ALA A 134 -4.16 -14.40 14.90
N ASP A 135 -3.48 -13.79 15.86
CA ASP A 135 -3.87 -12.51 16.49
C ASP A 135 -3.42 -11.29 15.67
N VAL A 136 -2.56 -11.49 14.68
CA VAL A 136 -2.00 -10.38 13.90
C VAL A 136 -3.10 -9.73 13.06
N THR A 137 -3.19 -8.41 13.21
CA THR A 137 -4.14 -7.55 12.52
C THR A 137 -3.51 -6.77 11.37
N HIS A 138 -2.23 -6.39 11.51
CA HIS A 138 -1.49 -5.63 10.49
C HIS A 138 -0.05 -6.11 10.42
N ILE A 139 0.55 -5.92 9.25
CA ILE A 139 1.99 -6.07 9.01
C ILE A 139 2.59 -4.74 8.57
N CYS A 140 3.87 -4.56 8.82
CA CYS A 140 4.59 -3.33 8.55
C CYS A 140 5.98 -3.61 7.99
N TRP A 141 6.33 -2.86 6.95
CA TRP A 141 7.69 -2.77 6.41
C TRP A 141 8.20 -1.35 6.53
N THR A 142 9.51 -1.22 6.67
CA THR A 142 10.23 0.06 6.54
C THR A 142 11.17 -0.05 5.35
N LEU A 143 11.08 0.92 4.45
CA LEU A 143 11.95 1.07 3.30
C LEU A 143 12.86 2.27 3.55
N ASP A 144 14.15 2.02 3.77
CA ASP A 144 15.12 3.07 4.12
C ASP A 144 15.19 4.16 3.05
N VAL A 145 15.23 3.76 1.77
CA VAL A 145 15.19 4.68 0.63
C VAL A 145 14.57 4.02 -0.59
N VAL A 146 13.78 4.78 -1.35
CA VAL A 146 13.27 4.43 -2.68
C VAL A 146 13.62 5.55 -3.64
N ALA A 147 14.66 5.37 -4.46
CA ALA A 147 15.13 6.41 -5.38
C ALA A 147 14.12 6.66 -6.53
N PRO A 148 14.21 7.80 -7.25
CA PRO A 148 13.40 8.05 -8.43
C PRO A 148 13.49 6.92 -9.45
N GLY A 149 12.34 6.35 -9.83
CA GLY A 149 12.25 5.23 -10.76
C GLY A 149 12.39 3.84 -10.13
N ASP A 150 12.80 3.73 -8.85
CA ASP A 150 12.91 2.45 -8.16
C ASP A 150 11.54 1.82 -7.94
N SER A 151 11.54 0.50 -7.91
CA SER A 151 10.36 -0.31 -7.65
C SER A 151 10.72 -1.64 -7.00
N GLY A 152 9.78 -2.23 -6.29
CA GLY A 152 9.95 -3.53 -5.68
C GLY A 152 8.61 -4.19 -5.37
N THR A 153 8.66 -5.31 -4.65
CA THR A 153 7.46 -6.02 -4.20
C THR A 153 7.66 -6.49 -2.77
N LEU A 154 6.71 -6.14 -1.92
CA LEU A 154 6.61 -6.61 -0.55
C LEU A 154 5.66 -7.80 -0.51
N THR A 155 6.07 -8.88 0.14
CA THR A 155 5.31 -10.14 0.14
C THR A 155 5.09 -10.64 1.55
N TYR A 156 3.89 -11.15 1.80
CA TYR A 156 3.60 -11.95 2.98
C TYR A 156 2.69 -13.13 2.61
N LYS A 157 2.73 -14.18 3.43
CA LYS A 157 1.89 -15.36 3.27
C LYS A 157 0.93 -15.52 4.44
N ALA A 158 -0.30 -15.90 4.14
CA ALA A 158 -1.35 -16.10 5.13
C ALA A 158 -2.21 -17.31 4.77
N PHE A 159 -2.67 -18.05 5.77
CA PHE A 159 -3.59 -19.17 5.59
C PHE A 159 -5.03 -18.68 5.67
N VAL A 160 -5.89 -19.21 4.80
CA VAL A 160 -7.34 -18.98 4.89
C VAL A 160 -7.89 -19.66 6.14
N ARG A 161 -8.72 -18.94 6.90
CA ARG A 161 -9.37 -19.44 8.11
C ARG A 161 -10.45 -20.49 7.83
#